data_AF-A0A8E2JRZ0-F1
#
_entry.id   AF-A0A8E2JRZ0-F1
#
_cell.length_a   1.000
_cell.length_b   1.000
_cell.length_c   1.000
_cell.angle_alpha   90.00
_cell.angle_beta   90.00
_cell.angle_gamma   90.00
#
_symmetry.space_group_name_H-M   'P 1'
#
loop_
_entity.id
_entity.type
_entity.pdbx_description
1 polymer ?
#
loop_
_entity_poly.entity_id
_entity_poly.type
_entity_poly.pdbx_seq_one_letter_code
_entity_poly.pdbx_strand_id
1 'polypeptide(L)'
;CGKCDKALSKHKCSCDERFCDNCFVWHQNRFPIHRKVGGKVERAWKWATGKIGAVADGLSVKHVFEQDEGAKWFGLHIEENSRGVRVAGIVETHRFSSLAEKSIHASSESPSRQFPNLISFVGDTGSGKSTLIRSLIWCSAQSKGEDDVDKFDAPVPCLSSGAEAMTSTTGEVNLYSDPATFGTGEPRFYVDCEGTLAIEPMASRYQDKWHRTGRQYTFETVDGKDIDRETAVQKIYPRFLYISSDVICLVTRNPRSRVNTVLTLLEWSEAGAHHTVNQYALPAAVIVLNAPPIEDERWVSDDLDALTDDFFKQVDKELKENKKLRKKAKKKGDETMKELISRNFSSIHVHYIPDSKWGRCST
;
A
#
# COMPACT_ATOMS: atom_id res chain seq x y z
N CYS A 1 29.65 30.08 1.51
CA CYS A 1 28.20 30.28 1.60
C CYS A 1 28.02 31.70 2.11
N GLY A 2 26.81 32.25 2.16
CA GLY A 2 26.59 33.67 2.53
C GLY A 2 27.03 34.10 3.94
N LYS A 3 27.72 33.23 4.69
CA LYS A 3 28.29 33.46 6.03
C LYS A 3 29.80 33.36 6.11
N CYS A 4 30.43 32.56 5.24
CA CYS A 4 31.87 32.27 5.35
C CYS A 4 32.65 32.60 4.10
N ASP A 5 31.97 32.86 2.97
CA ASP A 5 32.54 33.18 1.64
C ASP A 5 33.64 32.24 1.12
N LYS A 6 33.90 31.12 1.80
CA LYS A 6 34.99 30.17 1.52
C LYS A 6 34.55 28.87 0.86
N ALA A 7 33.26 28.53 0.92
CA ALA A 7 32.73 27.25 0.44
C ALA A 7 31.43 27.42 -0.36
N LEU A 8 31.08 26.48 -1.23
CA LEU A 8 29.79 26.53 -1.92
C LEU A 8 28.63 26.34 -0.94
N SER A 9 27.55 27.11 -1.16
CA SER A 9 26.29 26.95 -0.44
C SER A 9 25.59 25.67 -0.88
N LYS A 10 25.54 24.65 -0.01
CA LYS A 10 24.92 23.35 -0.31
C LYS A 10 23.55 23.17 0.34
N HIS A 11 23.30 23.82 1.46
CA HIS A 11 22.11 23.61 2.28
C HIS A 11 21.28 24.88 2.34
N LYS A 12 20.00 24.81 1.98
CA LYS A 12 19.03 25.86 2.27
C LYS A 12 18.45 25.60 3.66
N CYS A 13 18.27 26.64 4.47
CA CYS A 13 17.67 26.55 5.79
C CYS A 13 16.19 27.02 5.76
N SER A 14 15.41 26.64 6.79
CA SER A 14 14.03 27.10 6.99
C SER A 14 13.90 28.60 7.27
N CYS A 15 15.00 29.28 7.58
CA CYS A 15 15.08 30.75 7.64
C CYS A 15 15.49 31.38 6.30
N ASP A 16 15.35 30.65 5.19
CA ASP A 16 15.73 31.02 3.81
C ASP A 16 17.22 31.34 3.55
N GLU A 17 18.07 31.33 4.58
CA GLU A 17 19.53 31.45 4.42
C GLU A 17 20.16 30.17 3.83
N ARG A 18 21.29 30.34 3.14
CA ARG A 18 22.05 29.24 2.51
C ARG A 18 23.43 29.05 3.14
N PHE A 19 23.75 27.81 3.51
CA PHE A 19 24.94 27.42 4.26
C PHE A 19 25.77 26.35 3.53
N CYS A 20 27.07 26.28 3.81
CA CYS A 20 27.89 25.10 3.53
C CYS A 20 27.75 24.07 4.67
N ASP A 21 28.32 22.88 4.53
CA ASP A 21 28.24 21.79 5.53
C ASP A 21 28.60 22.28 6.94
N ASN A 22 29.78 22.90 7.12
CA ASN A 22 30.26 23.36 8.42
C ASN A 22 29.44 24.52 9.00
N CYS A 23 29.05 25.48 8.16
CA CYS A 23 28.27 26.63 8.63
C CYS A 23 26.83 26.23 8.99
N PHE A 24 26.29 25.17 8.38
CA PHE A 24 24.97 24.67 8.71
C PHE A 24 24.96 24.00 10.09
N VAL A 25 25.96 23.16 10.41
CA VAL A 25 26.10 22.55 11.75
C VAL A 25 26.18 23.61 12.84
N TRP A 26 26.98 24.66 12.63
CA TRP A 26 27.08 25.76 13.58
C TRP A 26 25.76 26.54 13.70
N HIS A 27 25.06 26.76 12.58
CA HIS A 27 23.76 27.43 12.56
C HIS A 27 22.70 26.61 13.31
N GLN A 28 22.66 25.30 13.11
CA GLN A 28 21.72 24.39 13.75
C GLN A 28 21.95 24.28 15.26
N ASN A 29 23.22 24.25 15.70
CA ASN A 29 23.55 24.28 17.13
C ASN A 29 23.08 25.58 17.81
N ARG A 30 23.11 26.71 17.10
CA ARG A 30 22.67 28.00 17.63
C ARG A 30 21.16 28.20 17.54
N PHE A 31 20.52 27.61 16.53
CA PHE A 31 19.08 27.69 16.29
C PHE A 31 18.52 26.27 16.09
N PRO A 32 18.24 25.54 17.19
CA PRO A 32 17.82 24.12 17.11
C PRO A 32 16.51 23.88 16.35
N ILE A 33 15.67 24.92 16.24
CA ILE A 33 14.41 24.89 15.49
C ILE A 33 14.59 25.04 13.98
N HIS A 34 15.77 25.46 13.52
CA HIS A 34 16.05 25.69 12.11
C HIS A 34 16.50 24.40 11.43
N ARG A 35 15.84 24.05 10.31
CA ARG A 35 16.04 22.78 9.60
C ARG A 35 16.52 23.00 8.19
N LYS A 36 17.20 21.99 7.64
CA LYS A 36 17.59 21.97 6.24
C LYS A 36 16.34 21.78 5.37
N VAL A 37 16.11 22.74 4.47
CA VAL A 37 15.05 22.74 3.47
C VAL A 37 15.60 22.22 2.15
N GLY A 38 14.79 21.41 1.45
CA GLY A 38 15.13 20.80 0.17
C GLY A 38 16.03 19.57 0.30
N GLY A 39 16.10 18.95 1.47
CA GLY A 39 16.81 17.68 1.65
C GLY A 39 16.14 16.51 0.93
N LYS A 40 16.90 15.42 0.72
CA LYS A 40 16.39 14.16 0.12
C LYS A 40 15.13 13.65 0.83
N VAL A 41 15.08 13.78 2.16
CA VAL A 41 13.93 13.38 2.99
C VAL A 41 12.69 14.25 2.73
N GLU A 42 12.84 15.57 2.58
CA GLU A 42 11.71 16.46 2.31
C GLU A 42 11.16 16.22 0.89
N ARG A 43 12.05 15.99 -0.08
CA ARG A 43 11.67 15.62 -1.45
C ARG A 43 10.92 14.28 -1.45
N ALA A 44 11.45 13.28 -0.74
CA ALA A 44 10.80 11.99 -0.57
C ALA A 44 9.40 12.12 0.04
N TRP A 45 9.27 12.92 1.11
CA TRP A 45 7.99 13.14 1.78
C TRP A 45 6.98 13.85 0.88
N LYS A 46 7.40 14.91 0.18
CA LYS A 46 6.53 15.61 -0.75
C LYS A 46 6.09 14.72 -1.91
N TRP A 47 6.98 13.88 -2.43
CA TRP A 47 6.64 12.94 -3.49
C TRP A 47 5.70 11.83 -2.97
N ALA A 48 5.99 11.24 -1.82
CA ALA A 48 5.14 10.21 -1.20
C ALA A 48 3.73 10.73 -0.86
N THR A 49 3.61 11.99 -0.47
CA THR A 49 2.31 12.64 -0.19
C THR A 49 1.65 13.25 -1.42
N GLY A 50 2.27 13.18 -2.62
CA GLY A 50 1.72 13.73 -3.86
C GLY A 50 1.74 15.26 -3.95
N LYS A 51 2.53 15.92 -3.10
CA LYS A 51 2.77 17.37 -3.14
C LYS A 51 3.77 17.77 -4.25
N ILE A 52 4.51 16.81 -4.80
CA ILE A 52 5.31 16.97 -6.03
C ILE A 52 4.52 16.31 -7.17
N GLY A 53 4.28 17.05 -8.26
CA GLY A 53 3.67 16.57 -9.51
C GLY A 53 2.25 17.10 -9.75
N ALA A 54 1.27 16.76 -8.92
CA ALA A 54 -0.14 17.00 -9.25
C ALA A 54 -0.62 18.46 -9.01
N VAL A 55 -0.31 19.02 -7.83
CA VAL A 55 -0.88 20.31 -7.39
C VAL A 55 0.11 21.47 -7.58
N ALA A 56 1.40 21.19 -7.69
CA ALA A 56 2.45 22.20 -7.85
C ALA A 56 2.55 22.74 -9.30
N ASP A 57 2.22 21.91 -10.30
CA ASP A 57 2.33 22.26 -11.73
C ASP A 57 1.00 22.71 -12.37
N GLY A 58 -0.05 22.90 -11.56
CA GLY A 58 -1.38 23.30 -12.08
C GLY A 58 -2.09 22.22 -12.88
N LEU A 59 -1.64 20.97 -12.82
CA LEU A 59 -2.34 19.83 -13.43
C LEU A 59 -3.68 19.62 -12.72
N SER A 60 -4.75 19.50 -13.51
CA SER A 60 -6.06 19.22 -12.93
C SER A 60 -6.04 17.84 -12.25
N VAL A 61 -6.71 17.73 -11.09
CA VAL A 61 -6.90 16.45 -10.37
C VAL A 61 -7.37 15.34 -11.32
N LYS A 62 -8.24 15.68 -12.28
CA LYS A 62 -8.71 14.79 -13.34
C LYS A 62 -7.57 14.16 -14.14
N HIS A 63 -6.59 14.94 -14.58
CA HIS A 63 -5.50 14.45 -15.42
C HIS A 63 -4.64 13.39 -14.69
N VAL A 64 -4.43 13.58 -13.39
CA VAL A 64 -3.67 12.66 -12.55
C VAL A 64 -4.38 11.32 -12.42
N PHE A 65 -5.70 11.33 -12.23
CA PHE A 65 -6.50 10.10 -12.21
C PHE A 65 -6.60 9.44 -13.59
N GLU A 66 -6.71 10.21 -14.68
CA GLU A 66 -6.70 9.67 -16.05
C GLU A 66 -5.36 8.99 -16.38
N GLN A 67 -4.24 9.53 -15.91
CA GLN A 67 -2.92 8.90 -16.07
C GLN A 67 -2.80 7.62 -15.24
N ASP A 68 -3.25 7.65 -13.98
CA ASP A 68 -3.26 6.48 -13.09
C ASP A 68 -4.17 5.35 -13.57
N GLU A 69 -5.13 5.64 -14.47
CA GLU A 69 -6.00 4.63 -15.07
C GLU A 69 -5.20 3.52 -15.78
N GLY A 70 -4.05 3.86 -16.34
CA GLY A 70 -3.14 2.88 -16.97
C GLY A 70 -2.51 1.87 -15.99
N ALA A 71 -2.63 2.10 -14.68
CA ALA A 71 -2.17 1.17 -13.64
C ALA A 71 -3.22 0.15 -13.21
N LYS A 72 -4.47 0.25 -13.69
CA LYS A 72 -5.56 -0.70 -13.39
C LYS A 72 -5.17 -2.11 -13.76
N TRP A 73 -5.30 -3.05 -12.83
CA TRP A 73 -5.11 -4.47 -13.11
C TRP A 73 -6.44 -5.20 -13.28
N PHE A 74 -7.33 -5.14 -12.28
CA PHE A 74 -8.67 -5.67 -12.41
C PHE A 74 -9.65 -4.93 -11.50
N GLY A 75 -10.94 -5.08 -11.77
CA GLY A 75 -11.99 -4.43 -11.00
C GLY A 75 -13.38 -4.92 -11.33
N LEU A 76 -14.35 -4.56 -10.49
CA LEU A 76 -15.76 -4.78 -10.74
C LEU A 76 -16.25 -3.78 -11.79
N HIS A 77 -16.90 -4.30 -12.82
CA HIS A 77 -17.66 -3.51 -13.77
C HIS A 77 -19.10 -3.98 -13.79
N ILE A 78 -20.04 -3.04 -13.72
CA ILE A 78 -21.47 -3.33 -13.81
C ILE A 78 -21.97 -2.66 -15.08
N GLU A 79 -22.35 -3.48 -16.04
CA GLU A 79 -22.94 -3.02 -17.29
C GLU A 79 -24.47 -3.14 -17.20
N GLU A 80 -25.20 -2.14 -17.66
CA GLU A 80 -26.65 -2.21 -17.79
C GLU A 80 -26.99 -2.49 -19.25
N ASN A 81 -27.66 -3.62 -19.51
CA ASN A 81 -28.04 -3.96 -20.86
C ASN A 81 -29.23 -3.13 -21.35
N SER A 82 -29.54 -3.22 -22.64
CA SER A 82 -30.66 -2.49 -23.28
C SER A 82 -32.06 -2.82 -22.73
N ARG A 83 -32.18 -3.84 -21.87
CA ARG A 83 -33.41 -4.23 -21.17
C ARG A 83 -33.44 -3.79 -19.70
N GLY A 84 -32.45 -3.01 -19.26
CA GLY A 84 -32.32 -2.55 -17.87
C GLY A 84 -31.83 -3.63 -16.89
N VAL A 85 -31.32 -4.77 -17.40
CA VAL A 85 -30.74 -5.81 -16.56
C VAL A 85 -29.27 -5.49 -16.34
N ARG A 86 -28.88 -5.40 -15.07
CA ARG A 86 -27.51 -5.16 -14.65
C ARG A 86 -26.74 -6.48 -14.69
N VAL A 87 -25.60 -6.48 -15.36
CA VAL A 87 -24.67 -7.61 -15.43
C VAL A 87 -23.38 -7.19 -14.75
N ALA A 88 -23.12 -7.77 -13.59
CA ALA A 88 -21.87 -7.56 -12.87
C ALA A 88 -20.80 -8.55 -13.36
N GLY A 89 -19.57 -8.07 -13.52
CA GLY A 89 -18.43 -8.92 -13.84
C GLY A 89 -17.12 -8.31 -13.38
N ILE A 90 -16.08 -9.14 -13.30
CA ILE A 90 -14.71 -8.65 -13.15
C ILE A 90 -14.13 -8.38 -14.52
N VAL A 91 -13.52 -7.22 -14.69
CA VAL A 91 -12.74 -6.90 -15.88
C VAL A 91 -11.26 -6.93 -15.51
N GLU A 92 -10.49 -7.77 -16.20
CA GLU A 92 -9.04 -7.89 -16.08
C GLU A 92 -8.37 -7.17 -17.26
N THR A 93 -7.49 -6.22 -16.99
CA THR A 93 -6.72 -5.52 -18.02
C THR A 93 -5.44 -6.28 -18.37
N HIS A 94 -4.75 -5.84 -19.43
CA HIS A 94 -3.43 -6.36 -19.81
C HIS A 94 -2.27 -5.83 -18.95
N ARG A 95 -2.54 -5.17 -17.81
CA ARG A 95 -1.50 -4.51 -17.01
C ARG A 95 -0.43 -5.47 -16.50
N PHE A 96 -0.84 -6.59 -15.90
CA PHE A 96 0.12 -7.58 -15.38
C PHE A 96 0.99 -8.17 -16.50
N SER A 97 0.38 -8.64 -17.59
CA SER A 97 1.11 -9.19 -18.74
C SER A 97 2.06 -8.17 -19.37
N SER A 98 1.62 -6.90 -19.50
CA SER A 98 2.44 -5.83 -20.05
C SER A 98 3.64 -5.51 -19.16
N LEU A 99 3.48 -5.46 -17.84
CA LEU A 99 4.59 -5.24 -16.91
C LEU A 99 5.57 -6.41 -16.91
N ALA A 100 5.06 -7.65 -16.95
CA ALA A 100 5.91 -8.84 -17.02
C ALA A 100 6.75 -8.86 -18.31
N GLU A 101 6.13 -8.56 -19.47
CA GLU A 101 6.83 -8.46 -20.75
C GLU A 101 7.88 -7.33 -20.76
N LYS A 102 7.52 -6.14 -20.26
CA LYS A 102 8.46 -5.03 -20.11
C LYS A 102 9.62 -5.37 -19.17
N SER A 103 9.40 -6.17 -18.13
CA SER A 103 10.45 -6.62 -17.22
C SER A 103 11.42 -7.57 -17.91
N ILE A 104 10.94 -8.48 -18.76
CA ILE A 104 11.82 -9.37 -19.54
C ILE A 104 12.73 -8.56 -20.48
N HIS A 105 12.23 -7.44 -21.00
CA HIS A 105 12.95 -6.57 -21.93
C HIS A 105 13.56 -5.32 -21.30
N ALA A 106 13.65 -5.25 -19.96
CA ALA A 106 14.11 -4.06 -19.25
C ALA A 106 15.59 -3.74 -19.53
N SER A 107 16.41 -4.76 -19.76
CA SER A 107 17.82 -4.63 -20.11
C SER A 107 18.30 -5.82 -20.95
N SER A 108 19.46 -5.70 -21.60
CA SER A 108 20.10 -6.83 -22.29
C SER A 108 20.51 -7.97 -21.36
N GLU A 109 20.63 -7.70 -20.06
CA GLU A 109 21.01 -8.66 -19.02
C GLU A 109 19.79 -9.30 -18.35
N SER A 110 18.58 -8.85 -18.68
CA SER A 110 17.34 -9.37 -18.10
C SER A 110 17.15 -10.83 -18.49
N PRO A 111 16.91 -11.73 -17.52
CA PRO A 111 16.72 -13.14 -17.82
C PRO A 111 15.38 -13.34 -18.54
N SER A 112 15.36 -14.24 -19.52
CA SER A 112 14.14 -14.60 -20.27
C SER A 112 13.09 -15.28 -19.40
N ARG A 113 13.54 -15.97 -18.34
CA ARG A 113 12.67 -16.60 -17.34
C ARG A 113 12.71 -15.77 -16.07
N GLN A 114 11.55 -15.21 -15.72
CA GLN A 114 11.34 -14.45 -14.49
C GLN A 114 10.24 -15.11 -13.66
N PHE A 115 10.31 -14.93 -12.34
CA PHE A 115 9.33 -15.38 -11.35
C PHE A 115 8.81 -14.15 -10.60
N PRO A 116 7.77 -13.48 -11.12
CA PRO A 116 7.27 -12.28 -10.50
C PRO A 116 6.65 -12.52 -9.13
N ASN A 117 6.89 -11.60 -8.20
CA ASN A 117 6.31 -11.63 -6.86
C ASN A 117 5.27 -10.52 -6.69
N LEU A 118 4.09 -10.85 -6.19
CA LEU A 118 3.00 -9.92 -5.92
C LEU A 118 2.93 -9.56 -4.44
N ILE A 119 3.03 -8.25 -4.15
CA ILE A 119 2.96 -7.69 -2.80
C ILE A 119 1.71 -6.81 -2.71
N SER A 120 0.69 -7.29 -2.01
CA SER A 120 -0.63 -6.66 -2.01
C SER A 120 -0.91 -5.85 -0.77
N PHE A 121 -1.20 -4.56 -0.95
CA PHE A 121 -1.57 -3.64 0.13
C PHE A 121 -3.08 -3.55 0.25
N VAL A 122 -3.56 -3.89 1.44
CA VAL A 122 -4.99 -4.03 1.74
C VAL A 122 -5.32 -3.37 3.07
N GLY A 123 -6.58 -3.03 3.30
CA GLY A 123 -7.04 -2.36 4.53
C GLY A 123 -7.93 -1.16 4.26
N ASP A 124 -8.40 -0.53 5.33
CA ASP A 124 -9.44 0.50 5.26
C ASP A 124 -9.03 1.71 4.40
N THR A 125 -10.02 2.42 3.90
CA THR A 125 -9.82 3.72 3.26
C THR A 125 -9.11 4.69 4.21
N GLY A 126 -8.16 5.47 3.67
CA GLY A 126 -7.41 6.45 4.46
C GLY A 126 -6.32 5.85 5.37
N SER A 127 -6.10 4.54 5.38
CA SER A 127 -5.03 3.87 6.15
C SER A 127 -3.60 4.17 5.64
N GLY A 128 -3.46 4.73 4.43
CA GLY A 128 -2.17 5.16 3.87
C GLY A 128 -1.49 4.14 2.94
N LYS A 129 -2.22 3.15 2.43
CA LYS A 129 -1.72 2.13 1.47
C LYS A 129 -0.96 2.74 0.29
N SER A 130 -1.61 3.61 -0.46
CA SER A 130 -1.04 4.30 -1.62
C SER A 130 0.21 5.12 -1.26
N THR A 131 0.21 5.79 -0.10
CA THR A 131 1.38 6.53 0.40
C THR A 131 2.56 5.62 0.74
N LEU A 132 2.31 4.42 1.27
CA LEU A 132 3.35 3.44 1.55
C LEU A 132 3.93 2.87 0.26
N ILE A 133 3.10 2.50 -0.71
CA ILE A 133 3.56 2.03 -2.03
C ILE A 133 4.44 3.09 -2.70
N ARG A 134 4.01 4.36 -2.68
CA ARG A 134 4.87 5.47 -3.12
C ARG A 134 6.20 5.42 -2.37
N SER A 135 6.18 5.48 -1.05
CA SER A 135 7.42 5.49 -0.25
C SER A 135 8.38 4.34 -0.60
N LEU A 136 7.85 3.14 -0.90
CA LEU A 136 8.64 2.00 -1.37
C LEU A 136 9.24 2.23 -2.76
N ILE A 137 8.45 2.68 -3.74
CA ILE A 137 8.92 3.02 -5.10
C ILE A 137 10.02 4.08 -5.02
N TRP A 138 9.87 5.11 -4.20
CA TRP A 138 10.89 6.14 -3.99
C TRP A 138 12.20 5.52 -3.48
N CYS A 139 12.15 4.77 -2.39
CA CYS A 139 13.34 4.14 -1.79
C CYS A 139 14.04 3.19 -2.78
N SER A 140 13.24 2.48 -3.56
CA SER A 140 13.68 1.52 -4.57
C SER A 140 14.32 2.19 -5.80
N ALA A 141 13.74 3.27 -6.30
CA ALA A 141 14.36 4.08 -7.36
C ALA A 141 15.73 4.61 -6.91
N GLN A 142 15.79 5.13 -5.68
CA GLN A 142 17.02 5.70 -5.14
C GLN A 142 18.11 4.64 -4.89
N SER A 143 17.76 3.40 -4.59
CA SER A 143 18.75 2.31 -4.43
C SER A 143 19.39 1.92 -5.77
N LYS A 144 18.66 2.10 -6.88
CA LYS A 144 19.19 2.00 -8.25
C LYS A 144 19.98 3.23 -8.73
N GLY A 145 20.13 4.25 -7.87
CA GLY A 145 20.77 5.51 -8.26
C GLY A 145 19.91 6.38 -9.17
N GLU A 146 18.61 6.14 -9.22
CA GLU A 146 17.68 6.95 -10.00
C GLU A 146 17.22 8.18 -9.22
N ASP A 147 17.43 9.36 -9.81
CA ASP A 147 17.02 10.64 -9.23
C ASP A 147 15.70 11.16 -9.80
N ASP A 148 15.31 10.73 -11.01
CA ASP A 148 14.02 11.04 -11.61
C ASP A 148 12.99 9.97 -11.24
N VAL A 149 12.30 10.19 -10.13
CA VAL A 149 11.27 9.28 -9.61
C VAL A 149 9.92 9.43 -10.31
N ASP A 150 9.70 10.52 -11.06
CA ASP A 150 8.41 10.81 -11.69
C ASP A 150 8.18 9.97 -12.96
N LYS A 151 9.22 9.30 -13.46
CA LYS A 151 9.10 8.33 -14.55
C LYS A 151 8.44 7.02 -14.15
N PHE A 152 8.29 6.75 -12.86
CA PHE A 152 7.68 5.51 -12.36
C PHE A 152 6.20 5.73 -12.07
N ASP A 153 5.37 4.83 -12.58
CA ASP A 153 3.96 4.77 -12.20
C ASP A 153 3.84 4.60 -10.68
N ALA A 154 3.02 5.42 -10.04
CA ALA A 154 2.80 5.36 -8.61
C ALA A 154 1.37 5.81 -8.27
N PRO A 155 0.74 5.23 -7.24
CA PRO A 155 -0.68 5.48 -6.97
C PRO A 155 -0.95 6.94 -6.61
N VAL A 156 -2.16 7.41 -6.90
CA VAL A 156 -2.62 8.74 -6.51
C VAL A 156 -2.83 8.81 -4.99
N PRO A 157 -2.05 9.61 -4.24
CA PRO A 157 -2.19 9.70 -2.79
C PRO A 157 -3.43 10.52 -2.40
N CYS A 158 -3.98 10.20 -1.23
CA CYS A 158 -5.12 10.91 -0.65
C CYS A 158 -4.78 12.37 -0.31
N LEU A 159 -5.68 13.30 -0.67
CA LEU A 159 -5.57 14.71 -0.32
C LEU A 159 -5.63 14.87 1.20
N SER A 160 -4.56 15.42 1.78
CA SER A 160 -4.34 15.44 3.24
C SER A 160 -5.24 16.42 4.03
N SER A 161 -6.28 17.00 3.43
CA SER A 161 -7.17 17.96 4.11
C SER A 161 -8.56 18.04 3.47
N GLY A 162 -9.60 18.02 4.31
CA GLY A 162 -11.00 18.25 3.91
C GLY A 162 -11.90 17.02 4.02
N ALA A 163 -13.16 17.15 3.59
CA ALA A 163 -14.15 16.06 3.56
C ALA A 163 -13.73 14.88 2.65
N GLU A 164 -12.79 15.13 1.73
CA GLU A 164 -12.24 14.16 0.76
C GLU A 164 -11.18 13.22 1.37
N ALA A 165 -10.74 13.46 2.61
CA ALA A 165 -9.80 12.58 3.31
C ALA A 165 -10.42 11.21 3.69
N MET A 166 -11.76 11.12 3.68
CA MET A 166 -12.53 9.90 4.01
C MET A 166 -12.98 9.13 2.76
N THR A 167 -12.67 9.62 1.55
CA THR A 167 -13.01 8.95 0.28
C THR A 167 -11.83 8.13 -0.22
N SER A 168 -12.08 6.91 -0.72
CA SER A 168 -11.02 6.07 -1.30
C SER A 168 -10.48 6.75 -2.55
N THR A 169 -9.16 6.90 -2.69
CA THR A 169 -8.57 7.44 -3.91
C THR A 169 -8.50 6.38 -4.99
N THR A 170 -8.04 5.19 -4.63
CA THR A 170 -7.98 4.03 -5.51
C THR A 170 -9.36 3.44 -5.69
N GLY A 171 -9.82 3.37 -6.94
CA GLY A 171 -10.93 2.49 -7.30
C GLY A 171 -10.36 1.15 -7.75
N GLU A 172 -11.03 0.05 -7.47
CA GLU A 172 -10.64 -1.29 -7.90
C GLU A 172 -9.25 -1.73 -7.41
N VAL A 173 -8.46 -2.40 -8.25
CA VAL A 173 -7.12 -2.89 -7.93
C VAL A 173 -6.11 -2.41 -8.98
N ASN A 174 -5.08 -1.69 -8.53
CA ASN A 174 -3.99 -1.18 -9.36
C ASN A 174 -2.69 -1.96 -9.13
N LEU A 175 -1.79 -1.97 -10.13
CA LEU A 175 -0.51 -2.69 -10.10
C LEU A 175 0.66 -1.80 -10.55
N TYR A 176 1.69 -1.73 -9.71
CA TYR A 176 2.90 -0.93 -9.90
C TYR A 176 4.16 -1.80 -9.84
N SER A 177 5.22 -1.40 -10.54
CA SER A 177 6.51 -2.09 -10.54
C SER A 177 7.46 -1.56 -9.48
N ASP A 178 8.19 -2.46 -8.82
CA ASP A 178 9.31 -2.09 -7.95
C ASP A 178 10.55 -1.75 -8.79
N PRO A 179 11.04 -0.49 -8.80
CA PRO A 179 12.17 -0.09 -9.63
C PRO A 179 13.40 -0.97 -9.47
N ALA A 180 13.79 -1.32 -8.24
CA ALA A 180 15.01 -2.06 -7.92
C ALA A 180 15.01 -3.50 -8.44
N THR A 181 13.87 -4.19 -8.41
CA THR A 181 13.79 -5.59 -8.87
C THR A 181 13.27 -5.72 -10.29
N PHE A 182 12.75 -4.65 -10.90
CA PHE A 182 12.35 -4.67 -12.29
C PHE A 182 13.51 -5.05 -13.21
N GLY A 183 13.28 -6.02 -14.10
CA GLY A 183 14.30 -6.56 -14.99
C GLY A 183 15.12 -7.72 -14.43
N THR A 184 14.97 -8.08 -13.15
CA THR A 184 15.70 -9.19 -12.51
C THR A 184 14.96 -10.52 -12.69
N GLY A 185 15.55 -11.63 -12.21
CA GLY A 185 14.88 -12.94 -12.22
C GLY A 185 13.63 -13.02 -11.34
N GLU A 186 13.46 -12.11 -10.39
CA GLU A 186 12.36 -12.09 -9.41
C GLU A 186 11.77 -10.67 -9.28
N PRO A 187 11.16 -10.13 -10.35
CA PRO A 187 10.61 -8.78 -10.32
C PRO A 187 9.45 -8.70 -9.33
N ARG A 188 9.43 -7.64 -8.52
CA ARG A 188 8.35 -7.40 -7.55
C ARG A 188 7.34 -6.40 -8.11
N PHE A 189 6.07 -6.66 -7.85
CA PHE A 189 4.98 -5.75 -8.16
C PHE A 189 4.17 -5.42 -6.91
N TYR A 190 3.86 -4.13 -6.74
CA TYR A 190 3.03 -3.62 -5.66
C TYR A 190 1.59 -3.52 -6.13
N VAL A 191 0.67 -4.12 -5.40
CA VAL A 191 -0.77 -4.05 -5.66
C VAL A 191 -1.40 -3.07 -4.67
N ASP A 192 -2.12 -2.07 -5.18
CA ASP A 192 -2.93 -1.16 -4.36
C ASP A 192 -4.40 -1.53 -4.50
N CYS A 193 -5.00 -2.04 -3.44
CA CYS A 193 -6.41 -2.41 -3.40
C CYS A 193 -7.27 -1.25 -2.90
N GLU A 194 -8.47 -1.09 -3.45
CA GLU A 194 -9.50 -0.20 -2.91
C GLU A 194 -9.73 -0.47 -1.42
N GLY A 195 -9.90 0.61 -0.65
CA GLY A 195 -10.13 0.51 0.77
C GLY A 195 -11.57 0.13 1.12
N THR A 196 -11.71 -0.72 2.14
CA THR A 196 -13.01 -1.02 2.76
C THR A 196 -13.62 0.23 3.41
N LEU A 197 -14.96 0.22 3.61
CA LEU A 197 -15.77 1.24 4.29
C LEU A 197 -15.97 2.59 3.57
N ALA A 198 -15.48 2.77 2.34
CA ALA A 198 -15.78 3.95 1.53
C ALA A 198 -17.05 3.75 0.69
N ILE A 199 -17.74 4.86 0.40
CA ILE A 199 -18.95 4.86 -0.45
C ILE A 199 -18.55 4.61 -1.91
N GLU A 200 -17.86 5.59 -2.49
CA GLU A 200 -17.45 5.59 -3.88
C GLU A 200 -16.07 6.25 -3.99
N PRO A 201 -15.10 5.63 -4.67
CA PRO A 201 -13.76 6.16 -4.77
C PRO A 201 -13.70 7.38 -5.69
N MET A 202 -12.80 8.32 -5.40
CA MET A 202 -12.57 9.49 -6.26
C MET A 202 -12.18 9.09 -7.68
N ALA A 203 -11.44 8.00 -7.84
CA ALA A 203 -11.09 7.42 -9.12
C ALA A 203 -12.29 7.13 -10.04
N SER A 204 -13.44 6.69 -9.50
CA SER A 204 -14.61 6.34 -10.34
C SER A 204 -15.15 7.55 -11.13
N ARG A 205 -14.88 8.77 -10.66
CA ARG A 205 -15.30 10.02 -11.32
C ARG A 205 -14.48 10.35 -12.57
N TYR A 206 -13.28 9.78 -12.69
CA TYR A 206 -12.30 10.16 -13.69
C TYR A 206 -11.77 8.97 -14.52
N GLN A 207 -11.96 7.73 -14.06
CA GLN A 207 -11.44 6.50 -14.68
C GLN A 207 -12.60 5.62 -15.20
N ASP A 208 -13.01 5.86 -16.45
CA ASP A 208 -14.18 5.23 -17.10
C ASP A 208 -13.83 4.46 -18.39
N LYS A 209 -12.56 4.32 -18.74
CA LYS A 209 -12.10 3.72 -20.01
C LYS A 209 -11.40 2.38 -19.83
N TRP A 210 -10.82 2.12 -18.66
CA TRP A 210 -10.02 0.92 -18.39
C TRP A 210 -10.76 -0.38 -18.74
N HIS A 211 -12.07 -0.44 -18.44
CA HIS A 211 -12.89 -1.62 -18.66
C HIS A 211 -13.09 -1.97 -20.15
N ARG A 212 -12.89 -1.01 -21.07
CA ARG A 212 -13.09 -1.21 -22.52
C ARG A 212 -12.00 -2.08 -23.17
N THR A 213 -10.86 -2.19 -22.51
CA THR A 213 -9.68 -2.90 -23.02
C THR A 213 -9.41 -4.21 -22.29
N GLY A 214 -10.19 -4.49 -21.24
CA GLY A 214 -10.00 -5.68 -20.41
C GLY A 214 -10.89 -6.84 -20.84
N ARG A 215 -10.49 -8.03 -20.42
CA ARG A 215 -11.28 -9.26 -20.54
C ARG A 215 -12.31 -9.30 -19.42
N GLN A 216 -13.57 -9.49 -19.77
CA GLN A 216 -14.68 -9.53 -18.83
C GLN A 216 -15.03 -10.97 -18.42
N TYR A 217 -15.20 -11.16 -17.12
CA TYR A 217 -15.65 -12.39 -16.47
C TYR A 217 -16.95 -12.09 -15.73
N THR A 218 -18.07 -12.45 -16.34
CA THR A 218 -19.40 -12.20 -15.78
C THR A 218 -19.70 -13.13 -14.63
N PHE A 219 -20.35 -12.61 -13.59
CA PHE A 219 -20.87 -13.44 -12.52
C PHE A 219 -22.21 -14.06 -12.93
N GLU A 220 -22.39 -15.33 -12.63
CA GLU A 220 -23.74 -15.90 -12.55
C GLU A 220 -24.42 -15.34 -11.31
N THR A 221 -25.67 -14.89 -11.44
CA THR A 221 -26.43 -14.34 -10.32
C THR A 221 -26.63 -15.41 -9.26
N VAL A 222 -25.94 -15.29 -8.12
CA VAL A 222 -26.15 -16.16 -6.97
C VAL A 222 -27.37 -15.64 -6.21
N ASP A 223 -28.40 -16.46 -6.05
CA ASP A 223 -29.65 -16.15 -5.34
C ASP A 223 -30.44 -14.94 -5.89
N GLY A 224 -30.27 -14.61 -7.16
CA GLY A 224 -30.99 -13.50 -7.81
C GLY A 224 -30.60 -12.09 -7.32
N LYS A 225 -29.48 -11.97 -6.59
CA LYS A 225 -28.89 -10.68 -6.20
C LYS A 225 -27.66 -10.39 -7.05
N ASP A 226 -27.64 -9.20 -7.65
CA ASP A 226 -26.45 -8.69 -8.34
C ASP A 226 -25.33 -8.44 -7.33
N ILE A 227 -24.10 -8.71 -7.74
CA ILE A 227 -22.91 -8.41 -6.94
C ILE A 227 -22.70 -6.90 -6.94
N ASP A 228 -22.77 -6.30 -5.76
CA ASP A 228 -22.47 -4.89 -5.56
C ASP A 228 -20.97 -4.65 -5.31
N ARG A 229 -20.58 -3.37 -5.39
CA ARG A 229 -19.19 -2.93 -5.16
C ARG A 229 -18.72 -3.28 -3.75
N GLU A 230 -19.61 -3.16 -2.75
CA GLU A 230 -19.29 -3.50 -1.37
C GLU A 230 -18.89 -4.98 -1.23
N THR A 231 -19.65 -5.88 -1.85
CA THR A 231 -19.33 -7.31 -1.90
C THR A 231 -18.01 -7.56 -2.63
N ALA A 232 -17.73 -6.83 -3.71
CA ALA A 232 -16.47 -6.98 -4.43
C ALA A 232 -15.26 -6.57 -3.58
N VAL A 233 -15.31 -5.40 -2.94
CA VAL A 233 -14.23 -4.89 -2.08
C VAL A 233 -14.05 -5.74 -0.82
N GLN A 234 -15.14 -6.23 -0.22
CA GLN A 234 -15.06 -6.98 1.05
C GLN A 234 -14.78 -8.47 0.89
N LYS A 235 -15.10 -9.07 -0.28
CA LYS A 235 -14.99 -10.53 -0.46
C LYS A 235 -14.21 -10.94 -1.69
N ILE A 236 -14.44 -10.30 -2.83
CA ILE A 236 -13.86 -10.76 -4.11
C ILE A 236 -12.38 -10.36 -4.23
N TYR A 237 -12.04 -9.07 -4.04
CA TYR A 237 -10.65 -8.63 -4.12
C TYR A 237 -9.78 -9.30 -3.06
N PRO A 238 -10.21 -9.37 -1.78
CA PRO A 238 -9.52 -10.13 -0.74
C PRO A 238 -9.17 -11.55 -1.14
N ARG A 239 -10.16 -12.26 -1.69
CA ARG A 239 -10.02 -13.66 -2.10
C ARG A 239 -9.03 -13.79 -3.25
N PHE A 240 -9.14 -12.95 -4.28
CA PHE A 240 -8.23 -13.02 -5.42
C PHE A 240 -6.80 -12.68 -5.01
N LEU A 241 -6.63 -11.61 -4.22
CA LEU A 241 -5.32 -11.18 -3.73
C LEU A 241 -4.70 -12.23 -2.81
N TYR A 242 -5.47 -12.88 -1.95
CA TYR A 242 -4.94 -13.94 -1.07
C TYR A 242 -4.36 -15.13 -1.85
N ILE A 243 -4.95 -15.47 -2.98
CA ILE A 243 -4.54 -16.62 -3.80
C ILE A 243 -3.35 -16.27 -4.70
N SER A 244 -3.30 -15.04 -5.18
CA SER A 244 -2.31 -14.59 -6.16
C SER A 244 -1.07 -13.92 -5.56
N SER A 245 -1.15 -13.44 -4.31
CA SER A 245 -0.04 -12.71 -3.69
C SER A 245 0.95 -13.64 -3.01
N ASP A 246 2.22 -13.28 -3.06
CA ASP A 246 3.27 -13.88 -2.24
C ASP A 246 3.30 -13.22 -0.85
N VAL A 247 2.97 -11.93 -0.80
CA VAL A 247 2.92 -11.14 0.45
C VAL A 247 1.63 -10.31 0.50
N ILE A 248 0.94 -10.35 1.64
CA ILE A 248 -0.21 -9.49 1.94
C ILE A 248 0.16 -8.50 3.04
N CYS A 249 0.12 -7.22 2.72
CA CYS A 249 0.37 -6.10 3.62
C CYS A 249 -0.96 -5.50 4.09
N LEU A 250 -1.40 -5.83 5.31
CA LEU A 250 -2.59 -5.24 5.91
C LEU A 250 -2.23 -3.94 6.62
N VAL A 251 -2.70 -2.80 6.09
CA VAL A 251 -2.38 -1.46 6.59
C VAL A 251 -3.54 -0.92 7.43
N THR A 252 -3.23 -0.49 8.65
CA THR A 252 -4.21 0.15 9.55
C THR A 252 -3.61 1.37 10.23
N ARG A 253 -4.43 2.42 10.39
CA ARG A 253 -4.06 3.63 11.15
C ARG A 253 -4.55 3.64 12.59
N ASN A 254 -5.43 2.70 12.94
CA ASN A 254 -6.06 2.70 14.25
C ASN A 254 -5.44 1.62 15.14
N PRO A 255 -4.55 1.98 16.09
CA PRO A 255 -3.95 1.01 17.00
C PRO A 255 -4.94 0.46 18.03
N ARG A 256 -6.11 1.08 18.23
CA ARG A 256 -7.21 0.46 19.01
C ARG A 256 -7.94 -0.63 18.21
N SER A 257 -7.65 -0.74 16.92
CA SER A 257 -8.19 -1.73 15.98
C SER A 257 -7.31 -2.98 15.84
N ARG A 258 -6.29 -3.20 16.68
CA ARG A 258 -5.37 -4.38 16.60
C ARG A 258 -6.15 -5.69 16.46
N VAL A 259 -7.19 -5.86 17.28
CA VAL A 259 -8.11 -6.99 17.25
C VAL A 259 -8.85 -7.09 15.91
N ASN A 260 -9.50 -6.01 15.47
CA ASN A 260 -10.26 -6.02 14.23
C ASN A 260 -9.36 -6.27 13.02
N THR A 261 -8.12 -5.77 13.05
CA THR A 261 -7.11 -5.98 12.01
C THR A 261 -6.82 -7.48 11.86
N VAL A 262 -6.60 -8.17 12.98
CA VAL A 262 -6.39 -9.62 13.02
C VAL A 262 -7.65 -10.38 12.57
N LEU A 263 -8.84 -9.96 13.01
CA LEU A 263 -10.11 -10.55 12.61
C LEU A 263 -10.32 -10.45 11.10
N THR A 264 -10.11 -9.27 10.52
CA THR A 264 -10.20 -9.03 9.08
C THR A 264 -9.24 -9.94 8.33
N LEU A 265 -7.98 -10.04 8.76
CA LEU A 265 -6.99 -10.91 8.13
C LEU A 265 -7.41 -12.39 8.19
N LEU A 266 -7.97 -12.83 9.33
CA LEU A 266 -8.48 -14.19 9.49
C LEU A 266 -9.68 -14.45 8.56
N GLU A 267 -10.65 -13.54 8.51
CA GLU A 267 -11.82 -13.64 7.62
C GLU A 267 -11.42 -13.66 6.14
N TRP A 268 -10.45 -12.83 5.75
CA TRP A 268 -9.91 -12.79 4.40
C TRP A 268 -9.22 -14.11 4.04
N SER A 269 -8.39 -14.61 4.95
CA SER A 269 -7.68 -15.87 4.74
C SER A 269 -8.61 -17.07 4.68
N GLU A 270 -9.71 -17.08 5.46
CA GLU A 270 -10.75 -18.10 5.37
C GLU A 270 -11.52 -18.02 4.05
N ALA A 271 -11.89 -16.80 3.61
CA ALA A 271 -12.54 -16.59 2.33
C ALA A 271 -11.66 -16.99 1.14
N GLY A 272 -10.34 -16.80 1.26
CA GLY A 272 -9.35 -17.25 0.30
C GLY A 272 -9.18 -18.77 0.29
N ALA A 273 -8.88 -19.35 1.45
CA ALA A 273 -8.49 -20.75 1.61
C ALA A 273 -9.64 -21.76 1.45
N HIS A 274 -10.87 -21.41 1.84
CA HIS A 274 -12.00 -22.34 1.78
C HIS A 274 -12.45 -22.65 0.35
N HIS A 275 -12.05 -21.84 -0.63
CA HIS A 275 -12.51 -21.95 -2.00
C HIS A 275 -11.38 -22.20 -3.01
N THR A 276 -10.18 -22.54 -2.54
CA THR A 276 -9.06 -22.98 -3.37
C THR A 276 -8.84 -24.47 -3.21
N VAL A 277 -9.01 -25.21 -4.31
CA VAL A 277 -8.58 -26.61 -4.38
C VAL A 277 -7.12 -26.57 -4.84
N ASN A 278 -6.19 -27.02 -4.00
CA ASN A 278 -4.73 -27.06 -4.25
C ASN A 278 -3.99 -25.70 -4.28
N GLN A 279 -4.10 -24.88 -3.23
CA GLN A 279 -3.15 -23.77 -3.05
C GLN A 279 -1.75 -24.34 -2.73
N TYR A 280 -0.79 -24.18 -3.65
CA TYR A 280 0.55 -24.76 -3.54
C TYR A 280 1.43 -24.06 -2.49
N ALA A 281 1.22 -22.75 -2.27
CA ALA A 281 1.98 -21.96 -1.29
C ALA A 281 1.06 -20.95 -0.57
N LEU A 282 1.27 -20.78 0.75
CA LEU A 282 0.58 -19.78 1.56
C LEU A 282 1.32 -18.43 1.48
N PRO A 283 0.62 -17.29 1.34
CA PRO A 283 1.25 -15.99 1.36
C PRO A 283 1.88 -15.69 2.72
N ALA A 284 2.89 -14.84 2.74
CA ALA A 284 3.34 -14.18 3.97
C ALA A 284 2.40 -13.01 4.31
N ALA A 285 2.20 -12.73 5.60
CA ALA A 285 1.44 -11.59 6.07
C ALA A 285 2.34 -10.55 6.75
N VAL A 286 2.13 -9.28 6.40
CA VAL A 286 2.74 -8.13 7.08
C VAL A 286 1.62 -7.22 7.59
N ILE A 287 1.53 -7.06 8.90
CA ILE A 287 0.58 -6.13 9.53
C ILE A 287 1.31 -4.80 9.73
N VAL A 288 0.88 -3.77 9.01
CA VAL A 288 1.46 -2.42 9.08
C VAL A 288 0.59 -1.53 9.95
N LEU A 289 1.10 -1.17 11.12
CA LEU A 289 0.51 -0.17 12.01
C LEU A 289 1.07 1.20 11.62
N ASN A 290 0.30 1.93 10.82
CA ASN A 290 0.70 3.20 10.23
C ASN A 290 0.29 4.39 11.11
N ALA A 291 1.24 5.25 11.42
CA ALA A 291 1.10 6.43 12.27
C ALA A 291 0.45 6.20 13.66
N PRO A 292 0.74 5.11 14.41
CA PRO A 292 0.30 5.03 15.78
C PRO A 292 1.06 6.08 16.63
N PRO A 293 0.46 6.58 17.72
CA PRO A 293 1.24 7.30 18.72
C PRO A 293 2.31 6.35 19.26
N ILE A 294 3.53 6.85 19.44
CA ILE A 294 4.59 6.05 20.06
C ILE A 294 4.28 5.96 21.55
N GLU A 295 3.86 4.78 21.99
CA GLU A 295 3.71 4.46 23.42
C GLU A 295 4.95 3.70 23.94
N ASP A 296 5.72 3.07 23.05
CA ASP A 296 6.91 2.27 23.36
C ASP A 296 8.01 2.48 22.29
N GLU A 297 9.20 2.89 22.72
CA GLU A 297 10.36 3.10 21.82
C GLU A 297 10.82 1.81 21.14
N ARG A 298 10.54 0.64 21.73
CA ARG A 298 10.81 -0.66 21.12
C ARG A 298 10.08 -0.83 19.79
N TRP A 299 8.96 -0.14 19.58
CA TRP A 299 8.20 -0.12 18.32
C TRP A 299 8.95 0.48 17.13
N VAL A 300 10.07 1.16 17.38
CA VAL A 300 10.96 1.68 16.34
C VAL A 300 12.32 0.95 16.35
N SER A 301 12.42 -0.16 17.08
CA SER A 301 13.61 -1.01 17.07
C SER A 301 13.64 -1.91 15.83
N ASP A 302 14.85 -2.36 15.46
CA ASP A 302 15.06 -3.27 14.33
C ASP A 302 14.71 -4.74 14.65
N ASP A 303 14.23 -5.03 15.87
CA ASP A 303 13.82 -6.38 16.30
C ASP A 303 12.36 -6.66 15.94
N LEU A 304 12.15 -7.18 14.72
CA LEU A 304 10.82 -7.48 14.18
C LEU A 304 10.11 -8.64 14.90
N ASP A 305 10.85 -9.58 15.47
CA ASP A 305 10.28 -10.74 16.16
C ASP A 305 9.72 -10.32 17.52
N ALA A 306 10.48 -9.53 18.29
CA ALA A 306 10.00 -8.97 19.55
C ALA A 306 8.73 -8.13 19.36
N LEU A 307 8.63 -7.38 18.26
CA LEU A 307 7.46 -6.57 17.93
C LEU A 307 6.24 -7.39 17.58
N THR A 308 6.45 -8.43 16.77
CA THR A 308 5.39 -9.36 16.39
C THR A 308 4.84 -10.07 17.63
N ASP A 309 5.72 -10.50 18.53
CA ASP A 309 5.33 -11.18 19.77
C ASP A 309 4.61 -10.26 20.77
N ASP A 310 5.06 -9.01 20.92
CA ASP A 310 4.36 -8.01 21.76
C ASP A 310 2.93 -7.74 21.25
N PHE A 311 2.79 -7.57 19.94
CA PHE A 311 1.48 -7.38 19.31
C PHE A 311 0.54 -8.56 19.59
N PHE A 312 1.00 -9.80 19.38
CA PHE A 312 0.14 -10.98 19.57
C PHE A 312 -0.20 -11.23 21.04
N LYS A 313 0.71 -10.96 21.98
CA LYS A 313 0.41 -11.02 23.43
C LYS A 313 -0.77 -10.13 23.82
N GLN A 314 -0.88 -8.96 23.19
CA GLN A 314 -1.97 -8.03 23.48
C GLN A 314 -3.29 -8.48 22.85
N VAL A 315 -3.25 -9.09 21.67
CA VAL A 315 -4.44 -9.60 20.96
C VAL A 315 -4.94 -10.93 21.55
N ASP A 316 -4.08 -11.73 22.17
CA ASP A 316 -4.45 -13.01 22.80
C ASP A 316 -5.49 -12.87 23.91
N LYS A 317 -5.58 -11.71 24.57
CA LYS A 317 -6.64 -11.42 25.54
C LYS A 317 -8.02 -11.50 24.87
N GLU A 318 -8.14 -10.97 23.66
CA GLU A 318 -9.39 -10.97 22.91
C GLU A 318 -9.82 -12.38 22.49
N LEU A 319 -8.87 -13.27 22.16
CA LEU A 319 -9.16 -14.66 21.82
C LEU A 319 -9.98 -15.35 22.93
N LYS A 320 -9.69 -15.01 24.19
CA LYS A 320 -10.37 -15.57 25.38
C LYS A 320 -11.77 -14.99 25.58
N GLU A 321 -11.95 -13.71 25.26
CA GLU A 321 -13.18 -12.95 25.45
C GLU A 321 -14.20 -13.22 24.32
N ASN A 322 -13.74 -13.37 23.08
CA ASN A 322 -14.59 -13.56 21.91
C ASN A 322 -15.02 -15.02 21.70
N LYS A 323 -16.32 -15.31 21.91
CA LYS A 323 -16.89 -16.67 21.79
C LYS A 323 -16.66 -17.33 20.41
N LYS A 324 -16.73 -16.55 19.31
CA LYS A 324 -16.54 -17.09 17.95
C LYS A 324 -15.10 -17.54 17.74
N LEU A 325 -14.15 -16.70 18.11
CA LEU A 325 -12.73 -17.00 18.01
C LEU A 325 -12.33 -18.19 18.87
N ARG A 326 -12.79 -18.23 20.13
CA ARG A 326 -12.55 -19.37 21.02
C ARG A 326 -13.08 -20.70 20.46
N LYS A 327 -14.25 -20.67 19.81
CA LYS A 327 -14.82 -21.86 19.15
C LYS A 327 -13.95 -22.31 17.97
N LYS A 328 -13.43 -21.36 17.17
CA LYS A 328 -12.53 -21.64 16.04
C LYS A 328 -11.21 -22.23 16.53
N ALA A 329 -10.55 -21.57 17.48
CA ALA A 329 -9.29 -22.01 18.09
C ALA A 329 -9.43 -23.43 18.68
N LYS A 330 -10.48 -23.68 19.48
CA LYS A 330 -10.75 -25.01 20.06
C LYS A 330 -10.99 -26.10 19.01
N LYS A 331 -11.61 -25.79 17.86
CA LYS A 331 -11.82 -26.76 16.77
C LYS A 331 -10.50 -27.20 16.14
N LYS A 332 -9.48 -26.34 16.16
CA LYS A 332 -8.19 -26.53 15.49
C LYS A 332 -7.05 -26.87 16.44
N GLY A 333 -7.27 -26.75 17.75
CA GLY A 333 -6.28 -27.02 18.79
C GLY A 333 -5.31 -25.87 19.01
N ASP A 334 -5.65 -24.65 18.58
CA ASP A 334 -4.79 -23.47 18.71
C ASP A 334 -5.03 -22.81 20.09
N GLU A 335 -3.97 -22.41 20.77
CA GLU A 335 -4.00 -21.76 22.10
C GLU A 335 -3.81 -20.25 22.01
N THR A 336 -3.13 -19.78 20.97
CA THR A 336 -2.86 -18.35 20.73
C THR A 336 -3.47 -17.87 19.41
N MET A 337 -3.64 -16.55 19.30
CA MET A 337 -4.09 -15.91 18.07
C MET A 337 -3.06 -16.06 16.94
N LYS A 338 -1.77 -16.03 17.30
CA LYS A 338 -0.67 -16.22 16.35
C LYS A 338 -0.76 -17.60 15.68
N GLU A 339 -0.97 -18.66 16.46
CA GLU A 339 -1.15 -20.02 15.94
C GLU A 339 -2.37 -20.12 15.02
N LEU A 340 -3.50 -19.55 15.43
CA LEU A 340 -4.74 -19.60 14.66
C LEU A 340 -4.57 -18.98 13.26
N ILE A 341 -3.91 -17.82 13.17
CA ILE A 341 -3.66 -17.15 11.88
C ILE A 341 -2.57 -17.86 11.08
N SER A 342 -1.52 -18.38 11.74
CA SER A 342 -0.39 -19.05 11.08
C SER A 342 -0.80 -20.31 10.30
N ARG A 343 -2.02 -20.81 10.48
CA ARG A 343 -2.57 -21.90 9.66
C ARG A 343 -2.85 -21.48 8.22
N ASN A 344 -3.06 -20.19 7.99
CA ASN A 344 -3.44 -19.63 6.69
C ASN A 344 -2.36 -18.72 6.09
N PHE A 345 -1.18 -18.62 6.71
CA PHE A 345 -0.07 -17.81 6.22
C PHE A 345 1.24 -18.54 6.43
N SER A 346 2.22 -18.37 5.54
CA SER A 346 3.54 -18.99 5.67
C SER A 346 4.39 -18.32 6.75
N SER A 347 4.27 -17.01 6.90
CA SER A 347 4.85 -16.22 7.98
C SER A 347 3.98 -15.01 8.30
N ILE A 348 4.14 -14.44 9.50
CA ILE A 348 3.43 -13.24 9.94
C ILE A 348 4.40 -12.31 10.64
N HIS A 349 4.46 -11.06 10.19
CA HIS A 349 5.28 -10.02 10.78
C HIS A 349 4.45 -8.77 11.07
N VAL A 350 4.81 -8.04 12.11
CA VAL A 350 4.20 -6.76 12.46
C VAL A 350 5.23 -5.65 12.29
N HIS A 351 4.84 -4.58 11.58
CA HIS A 351 5.69 -3.42 11.38
C HIS A 351 4.98 -2.15 11.84
N TYR A 352 5.70 -1.35 12.62
CA TYR A 352 5.23 -0.09 13.17
C TYR A 352 5.88 1.07 12.42
N ILE A 353 5.05 1.97 11.88
CA ILE A 353 5.51 3.18 11.19
C ILE A 353 5.01 4.37 12.00
N PRO A 354 5.86 5.07 12.78
CA PRO A 354 5.40 6.11 13.69
C PRO A 354 4.81 7.31 12.95
N ASP A 355 3.96 8.09 13.64
CA ASP A 355 3.50 9.36 13.10
C ASP A 355 4.71 10.28 12.82
N SER A 356 4.58 11.09 11.78
CA SER A 356 5.51 12.11 11.29
C SER A 356 6.16 12.99 12.37
N LYS A 357 5.51 13.15 13.54
CA LYS A 357 6.03 13.90 14.69
C LYS A 357 7.16 13.18 15.44
N TRP A 358 7.29 11.87 15.29
CA TRP A 358 8.13 11.02 16.15
C TRP A 358 9.22 10.23 15.42
N GLY A 359 9.40 10.40 14.11
CA GLY A 359 10.49 9.75 13.37
C GLY A 359 11.86 10.38 13.67
N ARG A 360 12.97 9.64 13.49
CA ARG A 360 14.35 10.19 13.63
C ARG A 360 14.67 11.39 12.72
N CYS A 361 13.79 11.71 11.76
CA CYS A 361 13.85 12.90 10.91
C CYS A 361 13.02 14.09 11.44
N SER A 362 12.31 13.94 12.57
CA SER A 362 11.53 15.00 13.22
C SER A 362 12.36 15.84 14.21
N THR A 363 13.62 15.48 14.43
CA THR A 363 14.71 16.26 15.05
C THR A 363 15.74 16.61 14.01
#